data_AF-A0A416G9Z3-F1
#
_entry.id   AF-A0A416G9Z3-F1
#
_cell.length_a   1.000
_cell.length_b   1.000
_cell.length_c   1.000
_cell.angle_alpha   90.00
_cell.angle_beta   90.00
_cell.angle_gamma   90.00
#
_symmetry.space_group_name_H-M   'P 1'
#
loop_
_entity.id
_entity.type
_entity.pdbx_description
1 polymer ?
#
loop_
_entity_poly.entity_id
_entity_poly.type
_entity_poly.pdbx_seq_one_letter_code
_entity_poly.pdbx_strand_id
1 'polypeptide(L)'
;MLILSILFMGYLPVLGQSDSAGFSSKNFFMEEDSVKPDFLLLLYPHQAVEDTAYCNLSVYLPKTLEERYVRIYLECDRTPDNVPPVLVVDGREMKCTSRTSSLSIQNGVKTHRYGYWYHFEPVDNGSFICRTRNLTFNQVSYDDKLPFSVASLPEGAGRDLSAVNLILVIAICFGSGYLILWLRYHRESDEGLATFVLRTQRLPLSVSWASTHFMAPLLLFGVAACLILSPFLTNLKEARFAILDYRMGAIFFMLSLGLFLCFIQNRKLRFREVPTTLNDDEIFEAFKSVGMKNRWTLDHAGMDCLVAHTNRTFWTPTWGEQIFLVFDQGRFWINSVNDLTERSCLFSFGRTERNMKLVIEAVRNREQIPTEVPS
;
A
#
# COMPACT_ATOMS: atom_id res chain seq x y z
N MET A 1 12.02 -1.39 -3.38
CA MET A 1 12.18 0.02 -2.94
C MET A 1 11.32 0.96 -3.78
N LEU A 2 11.37 0.96 -5.12
CA LEU A 2 10.52 1.84 -5.95
C LEU A 2 9.00 1.49 -5.97
N ILE A 3 8.66 0.23 -5.72
CA ILE A 3 7.24 -0.22 -5.67
C ILE A 3 6.59 0.11 -4.31
N LEU A 4 7.38 0.25 -3.25
CA LEU A 4 6.87 0.63 -1.93
C LEU A 4 6.51 2.12 -1.87
N SER A 5 7.19 2.96 -2.65
CA SER A 5 6.95 4.41 -2.74
C SER A 5 5.67 4.77 -3.50
N ILE A 6 5.18 3.92 -4.40
CA ILE A 6 3.93 4.18 -5.15
C ILE A 6 2.69 3.90 -4.28
N LEU A 7 2.79 2.98 -3.31
CA LEU A 7 1.70 2.70 -2.37
C LEU A 7 1.59 3.73 -1.24
N PHE A 8 2.67 4.47 -0.92
CA PHE A 8 2.67 5.48 0.15
C PHE A 8 2.22 6.89 -0.30
N MET A 9 2.24 7.18 -1.60
CA MET A 9 1.82 8.49 -2.14
C MET A 9 0.30 8.74 -2.06
N GLY A 10 -0.51 7.72 -1.78
CA GLY A 10 -1.97 7.85 -1.65
C GLY A 10 -2.47 8.19 -0.24
N TYR A 11 -1.59 8.27 0.78
CA TYR A 11 -1.98 8.28 2.20
C TYR A 11 -1.21 9.29 3.07
N LEU A 12 -0.64 10.35 2.49
CA LEU A 12 -0.03 11.44 3.27
C LEU A 12 -0.92 12.68 3.22
N PRO A 13 -1.62 13.06 4.31
CA PRO A 13 -2.14 14.42 4.43
C PRO A 13 -0.94 15.36 4.53
N VAL A 14 -0.87 16.31 3.60
CA VAL A 14 0.12 17.38 3.59
C VAL A 14 -0.02 18.17 4.88
N LEU A 15 0.95 18.00 5.79
CA LEU A 15 1.10 18.80 7.00
C LEU A 15 2.12 19.91 6.76
N GLY A 16 1.63 21.15 6.84
CA GLY A 16 2.38 22.27 7.39
C GLY A 16 2.95 23.28 6.39
N GLN A 17 2.24 24.41 6.24
CA GLN A 17 2.92 25.71 6.28
C GLN A 17 1.98 26.75 6.91
N SER A 18 2.34 27.21 8.11
CA SER A 18 1.74 28.39 8.72
C SER A 18 2.45 29.65 8.22
N ASP A 19 1.72 30.75 8.41
CA ASP A 19 2.15 32.15 8.37
C ASP A 19 2.13 32.83 7.00
N SER A 20 1.05 33.59 6.77
CA SER A 20 1.19 35.05 6.73
C SER A 20 -0.19 35.71 6.80
N ALA A 21 -0.31 36.70 7.69
CA ALA A 21 -1.42 37.62 7.77
C ALA A 21 -1.67 38.28 6.39
N GLY A 22 -2.89 38.14 5.90
CA GLY A 22 -3.35 38.77 4.67
C GLY A 22 -4.84 39.03 4.77
N PHE A 23 -5.18 40.28 5.07
CA PHE A 23 -6.53 40.82 5.00
C PHE A 23 -7.09 40.55 3.60
N SER A 24 -7.95 39.54 3.47
CA SER A 24 -8.62 39.22 2.21
C SER A 24 -10.12 39.31 2.43
N SER A 25 -10.66 40.48 2.09
CA SER A 25 -12.04 40.68 1.68
C SER A 25 -12.33 39.77 0.47
N LYS A 26 -12.68 38.50 0.74
CA LYS A 26 -13.33 37.66 -0.25
C LYS A 26 -14.83 37.67 0.05
N ASN A 27 -15.55 38.32 -0.85
CA ASN A 27 -17.00 38.27 -0.96
C ASN A 27 -17.46 36.80 -0.94
N PHE A 28 -18.01 36.38 0.19
CA PHE A 28 -18.47 35.01 0.46
C PHE A 28 -20.00 34.90 0.32
N PHE A 29 -20.57 35.65 -0.61
CA PHE A 29 -22.00 35.59 -0.90
C PHE A 29 -22.19 35.68 -2.39
N MET A 30 -22.37 34.53 -3.03
CA MET A 30 -23.61 34.18 -3.71
C MET A 30 -23.68 32.65 -3.81
N GLU A 31 -24.86 32.12 -3.47
CA GLU A 31 -25.40 30.89 -4.07
C GLU A 31 -24.91 29.55 -3.54
N GLU A 32 -25.18 29.25 -2.26
CA GLU A 32 -25.44 27.88 -1.78
C GLU A 32 -26.09 27.97 -0.40
N ASP A 33 -27.40 27.69 -0.31
CA ASP A 33 -28.07 27.05 0.83
C ASP A 33 -29.60 27.19 0.68
N SER A 34 -30.15 26.48 -0.30
CA SER A 34 -31.51 25.97 -0.27
C SER A 34 -31.62 24.69 0.59
N VAL A 35 -30.65 24.47 1.49
CA VAL A 35 -30.61 23.29 2.34
C VAL A 35 -31.49 23.52 3.55
N LYS A 36 -32.66 22.88 3.54
CA LYS A 36 -33.55 22.83 4.69
C LYS A 36 -32.81 22.17 5.87
N PRO A 37 -32.85 22.75 7.09
CA PRO A 37 -32.27 22.11 8.27
C PRO A 37 -33.02 20.82 8.62
N ASP A 38 -32.30 19.84 9.16
CA ASP A 38 -32.88 18.56 9.58
C ASP A 38 -33.72 18.75 10.86
N PHE A 39 -33.27 19.62 11.76
CA PHE A 39 -34.03 20.06 12.93
C PHE A 39 -34.00 21.58 13.06
N LEU A 40 -35.14 22.16 13.44
CA LEU A 40 -35.32 23.61 13.56
C LEU A 40 -36.16 23.92 14.81
N LEU A 41 -35.70 24.87 15.61
CA LEU A 41 -36.44 25.44 16.74
C LEU A 41 -36.47 26.96 16.62
N LEU A 42 -37.65 27.55 16.75
CA LEU A 42 -37.80 28.99 16.91
C LEU A 42 -37.77 29.31 18.41
N LEU A 43 -36.88 30.21 18.82
CA LEU A 43 -36.68 30.56 20.22
C LEU A 43 -37.59 31.73 20.59
N TYR A 44 -38.22 31.63 21.75
CA TYR A 44 -39.13 32.64 22.28
C TYR A 44 -38.66 33.16 23.64
N PRO A 45 -39.00 34.40 23.99
CA PRO A 45 -38.66 34.94 25.29
C PRO A 45 -39.46 34.21 26.39
N HIS A 46 -38.82 33.94 27.53
CA HIS A 46 -39.50 33.35 28.69
C HIS A 46 -40.50 34.29 29.37
N GLN A 47 -40.47 35.57 29.03
CA GLN A 47 -41.38 36.60 29.54
C GLN A 47 -41.95 37.40 28.37
N ALA A 48 -43.17 37.90 28.52
CA ALA A 48 -43.75 38.77 27.51
C ALA A 48 -42.94 40.06 27.39
N VAL A 49 -42.54 40.40 26.16
CA VAL A 49 -41.78 41.61 25.82
C VAL A 49 -42.47 42.34 24.68
N GLU A 50 -42.38 43.66 24.67
CA GLU A 50 -42.98 44.50 23.62
C GLU A 50 -42.27 44.34 22.27
N ASP A 51 -40.94 44.11 22.30
CA ASP A 51 -40.12 43.90 21.10
C ASP A 51 -39.37 42.56 21.22
N THR A 52 -39.84 41.57 20.47
CA THR A 52 -39.31 40.19 20.51
C THR A 52 -38.19 40.02 19.50
N ALA A 53 -37.01 39.59 19.99
CA ALA A 53 -35.94 39.10 19.13
C ALA A 53 -36.38 37.82 18.39
N TYR A 54 -36.15 37.76 17.09
CA TYR A 54 -36.41 36.57 16.29
C TYR A 54 -35.13 35.75 16.17
N CYS A 55 -35.09 34.60 16.84
CA CYS A 55 -33.95 33.69 16.79
C CYS A 55 -34.38 32.27 16.39
N ASN A 56 -33.64 31.67 15.45
CA ASN A 56 -33.79 30.28 15.08
C ASN A 56 -32.53 29.48 15.46
N LEU A 57 -32.75 28.25 15.94
CA LEU A 57 -31.71 27.28 16.19
C LEU A 57 -31.90 26.11 15.21
N SER A 58 -30.92 25.91 14.35
CA SER A 58 -30.94 24.94 13.26
C SER A 58 -29.84 23.90 13.43
N VAL A 59 -30.16 22.64 13.14
CA VAL A 59 -29.21 21.52 13.15
C VAL A 59 -29.19 20.87 11.78
N TYR A 60 -28.00 20.68 11.23
CA TYR A 60 -27.74 20.01 9.97
C TYR A 60 -26.92 18.75 10.24
N LEU A 61 -27.47 17.60 9.89
CA LEU A 61 -26.81 16.32 9.99
C LEU A 61 -25.78 16.14 8.86
N PRO A 62 -24.70 15.40 9.11
CA PRO A 62 -23.72 15.10 8.06
C PRO A 62 -24.36 14.32 6.92
N LYS A 63 -24.23 14.81 5.69
CA LYS A 63 -24.81 14.17 4.48
C LYS A 63 -23.83 13.30 3.72
N THR A 64 -22.53 13.51 3.93
CA THR A 64 -21.45 12.81 3.25
C THR A 64 -20.51 12.15 4.26
N LEU A 65 -19.77 11.12 3.82
CA LEU A 65 -18.80 10.40 4.65
C LEU A 65 -17.60 11.26 5.10
N GLU A 66 -17.37 12.40 4.45
CA GLU A 66 -16.29 13.33 4.78
C GLU A 66 -16.68 14.36 5.86
N GLU A 67 -17.97 14.70 5.95
CA GLU A 67 -18.50 15.56 7.01
C GLU A 67 -18.71 14.73 8.28
N ARG A 68 -17.77 14.80 9.23
CA ARG A 68 -17.85 14.02 10.49
C ARG A 68 -18.53 14.73 11.64
N TYR A 69 -18.92 15.99 11.46
CA TYR A 69 -19.50 16.83 12.50
C TYR A 69 -20.92 17.26 12.13
N VAL A 70 -21.77 17.32 13.15
CA VAL A 70 -23.08 17.96 13.09
C VAL A 70 -22.87 19.47 13.10
N ARG A 71 -23.46 20.16 12.13
CA ARG A 71 -23.42 21.62 12.05
C ARG A 71 -24.63 22.20 12.78
N ILE A 72 -24.37 23.08 13.73
CA ILE A 72 -25.42 23.79 14.47
C ILE A 72 -25.29 25.27 14.16
N TYR A 73 -26.41 25.90 13.81
CA TYR A 73 -26.48 27.31 13.43
C TYR A 73 -27.52 28.03 14.28
N LEU A 74 -27.10 29.09 14.95
CA LEU A 74 -27.99 30.01 15.66
C LEU A 74 -28.05 31.31 14.86
N GLU A 75 -29.23 31.68 14.37
CA GLU A 75 -29.45 32.94 13.66
C GLU A 75 -30.43 33.81 14.43
N CYS A 76 -30.08 35.08 14.62
CA CYS A 76 -30.92 36.06 15.29
C CYS A 76 -31.04 37.35 14.49
N ASP A 77 -32.16 38.06 14.62
CA ASP A 77 -32.38 39.36 13.95
C ASP A 77 -31.61 40.53 14.59
N ARG A 78 -31.10 40.31 15.81
CA ARG A 78 -30.32 41.28 16.58
C ARG A 78 -29.16 40.58 17.30
N THR A 79 -28.18 41.36 17.74
CA THR A 79 -27.04 40.86 18.51
C THR A 79 -27.46 40.49 19.94
N PRO A 80 -27.14 39.29 20.43
CA PRO A 80 -27.36 38.90 21.83
C PRO A 80 -26.49 39.71 22.80
N ASP A 81 -26.89 39.78 24.07
CA ASP A 81 -26.13 40.47 25.12
C ASP A 81 -24.77 39.80 25.35
N ASN A 82 -24.71 38.46 25.19
CA ASN A 82 -23.48 37.66 25.27
C ASN A 82 -23.03 37.25 23.86
N VAL A 83 -21.85 37.72 23.43
CA VAL A 83 -21.28 37.43 22.10
C VAL A 83 -19.91 36.76 22.23
N PRO A 84 -19.69 35.54 21.68
CA PRO A 84 -20.70 34.68 21.06
C PRO A 84 -21.64 34.04 22.11
N PRO A 85 -22.86 33.66 21.72
CA PRO A 85 -23.74 32.86 22.55
C PRO A 85 -23.10 31.53 22.96
N VAL A 86 -23.51 31.00 24.12
CA VAL A 86 -23.02 29.70 24.60
C VAL A 86 -24.06 28.63 24.29
N LEU A 87 -23.68 27.63 23.49
CA LEU A 87 -24.47 26.43 23.28
C LEU A 87 -23.91 25.28 24.11
N VAL A 88 -24.79 24.45 24.65
CA VAL A 88 -24.43 23.25 25.41
C VAL A 88 -25.07 22.03 24.77
N VAL A 89 -24.25 21.09 24.32
CA VAL A 89 -24.72 19.80 23.79
C VAL A 89 -24.17 18.70 24.71
N ASP A 90 -25.06 17.85 25.22
CA ASP A 90 -24.70 16.74 26.12
C ASP A 90 -23.85 17.16 27.33
N GLY A 91 -24.17 18.33 27.90
CA GLY A 91 -23.46 18.90 29.05
C GLY A 91 -22.10 19.54 28.73
N ARG A 92 -21.67 19.56 27.46
CA ARG A 92 -20.42 20.20 27.02
C ARG A 92 -20.69 21.55 26.38
N GLU A 93 -20.00 22.59 26.83
CA GLU A 93 -20.04 23.91 26.20
C GLU A 93 -19.33 23.88 24.85
N MET A 94 -20.02 24.39 23.83
CA MET A 94 -19.53 24.44 22.47
C MET A 94 -18.78 25.73 22.21
N LYS A 95 -17.69 25.64 21.44
CA LYS A 95 -16.97 26.80 20.93
C LYS A 95 -17.58 27.24 19.60
N CYS A 96 -17.89 28.52 19.47
CA CYS A 96 -18.34 29.11 18.21
C CYS A 96 -17.20 29.06 17.17
N THR A 97 -17.47 28.48 16.01
CA THR A 97 -16.50 28.29 14.92
C THR A 97 -16.41 29.51 14.02
N SER A 98 -17.56 30.06 13.63
CA SER A 98 -17.63 31.22 12.75
C SER A 98 -18.86 32.09 13.04
N ARG A 99 -18.78 33.36 12.63
CA ARG A 99 -19.82 34.36 12.83
C ARG A 99 -20.14 35.02 11.51
N THR A 100 -21.42 35.24 11.25
CA THR A 100 -21.92 35.93 10.07
C THR A 100 -22.80 37.09 10.49
N SER A 101 -22.75 38.18 9.72
CA SER A 101 -23.68 39.30 9.87
C SER A 101 -24.09 39.76 8.49
N SER A 102 -25.38 39.80 8.21
CA SER A 102 -25.92 40.27 6.93
C SER A 102 -27.06 41.25 7.16
N LEU A 103 -27.24 42.14 6.17
CA LEU A 103 -28.37 43.06 6.11
C LEU A 103 -29.16 42.71 4.86
N SER A 104 -30.41 42.31 5.04
CA SER A 104 -31.34 42.08 3.94
C SER A 104 -32.32 43.24 3.86
N ILE A 105 -32.66 43.65 2.64
CA ILE A 105 -33.72 44.63 2.37
C ILE A 105 -34.76 43.94 1.51
N GLN A 106 -35.92 43.65 2.08
CA GLN A 106 -37.03 43.01 1.38
C GLN A 106 -38.29 43.85 1.55
N ASN A 107 -38.94 44.22 0.44
CA ASN A 107 -40.14 45.07 0.44
C ASN A 107 -39.98 46.38 1.24
N GLY A 108 -38.78 46.98 1.21
CA GLY A 108 -38.48 48.22 1.95
C GLY A 108 -38.19 48.03 3.45
N VAL A 109 -38.33 46.81 3.99
CA VAL A 109 -37.99 46.47 5.37
C VAL A 109 -36.53 46.05 5.44
N LYS A 110 -35.77 46.71 6.33
CA LYS A 110 -34.39 46.34 6.65
C LYS A 110 -34.41 45.28 7.74
N THR A 111 -33.82 44.11 7.47
CA THR A 111 -33.67 43.02 8.44
C THR A 111 -32.20 42.71 8.62
N HIS A 112 -31.69 42.93 9.83
CA HIS A 112 -30.37 42.47 10.22
C HIS A 112 -30.45 40.99 10.56
N ARG A 113 -29.39 40.23 10.25
CA ARG A 113 -29.26 38.82 10.61
C ARG A 113 -27.85 38.57 11.14
N TYR A 114 -27.77 37.96 12.30
CA TYR A 114 -26.54 37.60 13.00
C TYR A 114 -26.52 36.09 13.18
N GLY A 115 -25.56 35.43 12.55
CA GLY A 115 -25.42 33.98 12.55
C GLY A 115 -24.18 33.49 13.31
N TYR A 116 -24.32 32.37 13.99
CA TYR A 116 -23.26 31.74 14.78
C TYR A 116 -23.22 30.24 14.47
N TRP A 117 -22.09 29.76 13.97
CA TRP A 117 -21.88 28.35 13.66
C TRP A 117 -21.13 27.62 14.77
N TYR A 118 -21.53 26.38 15.01
CA TYR A 118 -20.93 25.47 15.98
C TYR A 118 -20.82 24.07 15.37
N HIS A 119 -19.74 23.36 15.69
CA HIS A 119 -19.53 21.98 15.23
C HIS A 119 -19.60 21.03 16.43
N PHE A 120 -20.45 20.02 16.32
CA PHE A 120 -20.61 18.97 17.32
C PHE A 120 -20.20 17.62 16.73
N GLU A 121 -19.25 16.94 17.37
CA GLU A 121 -18.84 15.58 17.00
C GLU A 121 -19.48 14.59 17.98
N PRO A 122 -20.52 13.84 17.56
CA PRO A 122 -21.17 12.87 18.45
C PRO A 122 -20.26 11.66 18.65
N VAL A 123 -20.17 11.18 19.89
CA VAL A 123 -19.33 10.01 20.24
C VAL A 123 -20.01 8.70 19.86
N ASP A 124 -21.33 8.64 20.02
CA ASP A 124 -22.15 7.46 19.75
C ASP A 124 -23.41 7.84 18.96
N ASN A 125 -24.03 6.85 18.33
CA ASN A 125 -25.36 7.00 17.74
C ASN A 125 -26.39 7.17 18.85
N GLY A 126 -27.22 8.22 18.77
CA GLY A 126 -28.16 8.50 19.85
C GLY A 126 -28.95 9.79 19.69
N SER A 127 -29.77 10.07 20.70
CA SER A 127 -30.50 11.32 20.85
C SER A 127 -29.69 12.31 21.69
N PHE A 128 -29.46 13.50 21.14
CA PHE A 128 -28.76 14.60 21.80
C PHE A 128 -29.72 15.77 22.04
N ILE A 129 -29.36 16.63 22.99
CA ILE A 129 -30.11 17.84 23.30
C ILE A 129 -29.15 19.02 23.22
N CYS A 130 -29.38 19.91 22.25
CA CYS A 130 -28.72 21.21 22.17
C CYS A 130 -29.49 22.21 23.05
N ARG A 131 -28.80 22.92 23.93
CA ARG A 131 -29.37 23.97 24.79
C ARG A 131 -28.68 25.29 24.53
N THR A 132 -29.45 26.37 24.43
CA THR A 132 -28.91 27.72 24.57
C THR A 132 -28.72 28.01 26.06
N ARG A 133 -27.57 28.58 26.43
CA ARG A 133 -27.26 28.95 27.82
C ARG A 133 -26.94 30.44 27.88
N ASN A 134 -27.65 31.17 28.73
CA ASN A 134 -27.53 32.62 28.89
C ASN A 134 -27.75 33.39 27.58
N LEU A 135 -28.58 32.86 26.68
CA LEU A 135 -29.01 33.59 25.49
C LEU A 135 -30.01 34.65 25.94
N THR A 136 -29.56 35.90 25.91
CA THR A 136 -30.30 37.03 26.46
C THR A 136 -30.33 38.19 25.48
N PHE A 137 -31.45 38.91 25.49
CA PHE A 137 -31.63 40.16 24.76
C PHE A 137 -32.26 41.16 25.71
N ASN A 138 -31.57 42.29 25.96
CA ASN A 138 -32.00 43.26 26.96
C ASN A 138 -32.27 42.61 28.33
N GLN A 139 -31.40 41.67 28.75
CA GLN A 139 -31.50 40.88 29.98
C GLN A 139 -32.68 39.89 30.05
N VAL A 140 -33.45 39.72 28.96
CA VAL A 140 -34.54 38.74 28.88
C VAL A 140 -34.01 37.44 28.28
N SER A 141 -34.29 36.32 28.96
CA SER A 141 -33.81 34.98 28.59
C SER A 141 -34.61 34.35 27.43
N TYR A 142 -33.87 33.72 26.52
CA TYR A 142 -34.31 32.91 25.37
C TYR A 142 -33.72 31.49 25.41
N ASP A 143 -33.34 31.03 26.61
CA ASP A 143 -32.79 29.69 26.82
C ASP A 143 -33.84 28.61 26.53
N ASP A 144 -33.58 27.75 25.54
CA ASP A 144 -34.45 26.63 25.18
C ASP A 144 -33.61 25.41 24.78
N LYS A 145 -34.29 24.29 24.54
CA LYS A 145 -33.70 22.99 24.23
C LYS A 145 -34.24 22.44 22.91
N LEU A 146 -33.33 22.11 22.00
CA LEU A 146 -33.64 21.41 20.76
C LEU A 146 -33.14 19.95 20.85
N PRO A 147 -34.04 18.97 21.00
CA PRO A 147 -33.68 17.57 20.85
C PRO A 147 -33.44 17.23 19.38
N PHE A 148 -32.37 16.51 19.08
CA PHE A 148 -32.08 16.00 17.75
C PHE A 148 -31.51 14.58 17.85
N SER A 149 -31.82 13.73 16.88
CA SER A 149 -31.31 12.36 16.83
C SER A 149 -30.32 12.20 15.69
N VAL A 150 -29.17 11.64 16.01
CA VAL A 150 -28.16 11.25 15.01
C VAL A 150 -28.31 9.75 14.79
N ALA A 151 -29.08 9.37 13.77
CA ALA A 151 -29.14 8.01 13.29
C ALA A 151 -28.04 7.83 12.24
N SER A 152 -27.15 6.87 12.47
CA SER A 152 -26.01 6.52 11.60
C SER A 152 -24.98 7.63 11.40
N LEU A 153 -24.19 7.91 12.43
CA LEU A 153 -22.76 8.10 12.16
C LEU A 153 -22.22 6.76 11.67
N PRO A 154 -21.43 6.71 10.60
CA PRO A 154 -20.65 5.52 10.31
C PRO A 154 -19.72 5.26 11.51
N GLU A 155 -20.09 4.27 12.33
CA GLU A 155 -19.23 3.72 13.38
C GLU A 155 -17.98 3.17 12.71
N GLY A 156 -16.84 3.85 12.89
CA GLY A 156 -15.57 3.39 12.32
C GLY A 156 -14.54 4.46 11.99
N ALA A 157 -14.81 5.74 12.23
CA ALA A 157 -13.79 6.77 12.12
C ALA A 157 -12.85 6.74 13.34
N GLY A 158 -11.83 5.89 13.30
CA GLY A 158 -10.70 6.00 14.23
C GLY A 158 -10.38 4.74 15.03
N ARG A 159 -10.25 3.60 14.37
CA ARG A 159 -9.00 2.88 14.56
C ARG A 159 -8.28 2.98 13.24
N ASP A 160 -7.50 4.06 13.10
CA ASP A 160 -6.34 4.01 12.22
C ASP A 160 -5.71 2.65 12.48
N LEU A 161 -5.52 1.86 11.43
CA LEU A 161 -4.69 0.68 11.52
C LEU A 161 -3.36 1.23 12.03
N SER A 162 -3.13 1.16 13.34
CA SER A 162 -1.96 1.80 13.94
C SER A 162 -0.78 1.31 13.11
N ALA A 163 0.12 2.19 12.70
CA ALA A 163 1.21 1.79 11.82
C ALA A 163 1.90 0.50 12.31
N VAL A 164 1.91 0.29 13.63
CA VAL A 164 2.28 -0.94 14.34
C VAL A 164 1.53 -2.20 13.86
N ASN A 165 0.20 -2.19 13.78
CA ASN A 165 -0.59 -3.34 13.30
C ASN A 165 -0.30 -3.67 11.84
N LEU A 166 -0.15 -2.63 10.99
CA LEU A 166 0.21 -2.84 9.58
C LEU A 166 1.62 -3.43 9.45
N ILE A 167 2.58 -2.90 10.20
CA ILE A 167 3.96 -3.38 10.24
C ILE A 167 3.99 -4.83 10.74
N LEU A 168 3.22 -5.18 11.77
CA LEU A 168 3.15 -6.54 12.30
C LEU A 168 2.63 -7.53 11.26
N VAL A 169 1.59 -7.16 10.51
CA VAL A 169 1.02 -8.01 9.45
C VAL A 169 2.00 -8.20 8.32
N ILE A 170 2.67 -7.13 7.87
CA ILE A 170 3.74 -7.21 6.88
C ILE A 170 4.85 -8.14 7.39
N ALA A 171 5.29 -7.99 8.64
CA ALA A 171 6.33 -8.82 9.23
C ALA A 171 5.92 -10.31 9.29
N ILE A 172 4.67 -10.62 9.64
CA ILE A 172 4.15 -11.99 9.67
C ILE A 172 4.08 -12.57 8.25
N CYS A 173 3.59 -11.81 7.26
CA CYS A 173 3.51 -12.25 5.87
C CYS A 173 4.89 -12.54 5.27
N PHE A 174 5.86 -11.63 5.42
CA PHE A 174 7.22 -11.86 4.92
C PHE A 174 7.99 -12.90 5.74
N GLY A 175 7.80 -12.93 7.06
CA GLY A 175 8.41 -13.91 7.95
C GLY A 175 7.93 -15.33 7.68
N SER A 176 6.62 -15.53 7.48
CA SER A 176 6.06 -16.84 7.07
C SER A 176 6.55 -17.26 5.69
N GLY A 177 6.63 -16.33 4.74
CA GLY A 177 7.22 -16.58 3.43
C GLY A 177 8.68 -17.04 3.51
N TYR A 178 9.49 -16.37 4.32
CA TYR A 178 10.88 -16.77 4.59
C TYR A 178 10.96 -18.15 5.27
N LEU A 179 10.09 -18.42 6.25
CA LEU A 179 10.01 -19.71 6.93
C LEU A 179 9.69 -20.85 5.95
N ILE A 180 8.78 -20.64 4.99
CA ILE A 180 8.49 -21.63 3.94
C ILE A 180 9.72 -21.93 3.10
N LEU A 181 10.47 -20.88 2.70
CA LEU A 181 11.73 -21.08 1.96
C LEU A 181 12.77 -21.81 2.81
N TRP A 182 12.89 -21.47 4.09
CA TRP A 182 13.79 -22.15 5.02
C TRP A 182 13.43 -23.64 5.13
N LEU A 183 12.16 -23.97 5.40
CA LEU A 183 11.68 -25.35 5.50
C LEU A 183 11.97 -26.16 4.23
N ARG A 184 11.89 -25.52 3.05
CA ARG A 184 12.10 -26.18 1.77
C ARG A 184 13.57 -26.36 1.40
N TYR A 185 14.40 -25.34 1.60
CA TYR A 185 15.73 -25.22 0.98
C TYR A 185 16.89 -25.33 1.97
N HIS A 186 16.68 -25.28 3.30
CA HIS A 186 17.78 -25.24 4.28
C HIS A 186 18.78 -26.40 4.19
N ARG A 187 18.35 -27.58 3.69
CA ARG A 187 19.22 -28.75 3.53
C ARG A 187 19.82 -28.89 2.14
N GLU A 188 19.33 -28.12 1.16
CA GLU A 188 19.76 -28.31 -0.22
C GLU A 188 21.19 -27.80 -0.45
N SER A 189 21.62 -26.79 0.31
CA SER A 189 22.99 -26.26 0.23
C SER A 189 24.05 -27.13 0.91
N ASP A 190 23.65 -28.07 1.77
CA ASP A 190 24.59 -28.91 2.52
C ASP A 190 25.10 -30.08 1.68
N GLU A 191 24.43 -30.38 0.57
CA GLU A 191 24.83 -31.44 -0.37
C GLU A 191 25.78 -30.89 -1.45
N GLY A 192 26.71 -31.73 -1.92
CA GLY A 192 27.61 -31.39 -3.02
C GLY A 192 26.85 -31.10 -4.32
N LEU A 193 27.24 -30.03 -5.02
CA LEU A 193 26.56 -29.53 -6.22
C LEU A 193 26.38 -30.62 -7.28
N ALA A 194 27.45 -31.32 -7.65
CA ALA A 194 27.41 -32.36 -8.68
C ALA A 194 26.47 -33.51 -8.29
N THR A 195 26.62 -34.06 -7.08
CA THR A 195 25.77 -35.15 -6.57
C THR A 195 24.28 -34.76 -6.57
N PHE A 196 23.96 -33.55 -6.14
CA PHE A 196 22.58 -33.06 -6.10
C PHE A 196 21.99 -32.89 -7.51
N VAL A 197 22.76 -32.30 -8.43
CA VAL A 197 22.34 -32.07 -9.82
C VAL A 197 22.13 -33.39 -10.56
N LEU A 198 23.03 -34.36 -10.42
CA LEU A 198 22.88 -35.68 -11.05
C LEU A 198 21.64 -36.42 -10.54
N ARG A 199 21.29 -36.27 -9.25
CA ARG A 199 20.09 -36.89 -8.65
C ARG A 199 18.79 -36.18 -9.03
N THR A 200 18.78 -34.85 -9.03
CA THR A 200 17.53 -34.06 -9.07
C THR A 200 17.35 -33.21 -10.33
N GLN A 201 18.39 -33.10 -11.15
CA GLN A 201 18.47 -32.29 -12.37
C GLN A 201 18.16 -30.80 -12.14
N ARG A 202 18.29 -30.32 -10.90
CA ARG A 202 18.07 -28.92 -10.53
C ARG A 202 19.24 -28.37 -9.73
N LEU A 203 19.36 -27.05 -9.73
CA LEU A 203 20.32 -26.33 -8.92
C LEU A 203 19.95 -26.41 -7.42
N PRO A 204 20.85 -26.86 -6.53
CA PRO A 204 20.65 -26.73 -5.10
C PRO A 204 20.68 -25.25 -4.71
N LEU A 205 19.77 -24.84 -3.83
CA LEU A 205 19.70 -23.46 -3.36
C LEU A 205 19.92 -23.39 -1.87
N SER A 206 20.75 -22.44 -1.42
CA SER A 206 20.71 -21.97 -0.04
C SER A 206 19.44 -21.18 0.22
N VAL A 207 19.06 -21.01 1.49
CA VAL A 207 17.90 -20.19 1.88
C VAL A 207 18.05 -18.75 1.35
N SER A 208 19.27 -18.21 1.38
CA SER A 208 19.56 -16.88 0.83
C SER A 208 19.34 -16.86 -0.68
N TRP A 209 19.90 -17.80 -1.43
CA TRP A 209 19.73 -17.89 -2.88
C TRP A 209 18.26 -18.10 -3.28
N ALA A 210 17.53 -18.93 -2.54
CA ALA A 210 16.10 -19.12 -2.73
C ALA A 210 15.31 -17.82 -2.47
N SER A 211 15.67 -17.06 -1.44
CA SER A 211 15.02 -15.78 -1.15
C SER A 211 15.23 -14.75 -2.26
N THR A 212 16.44 -14.68 -2.82
CA THR A 212 16.73 -13.86 -3.99
C THR A 212 15.95 -14.35 -5.22
N HIS A 213 16.05 -15.64 -5.55
CA HIS A 213 15.43 -16.20 -6.75
C HIS A 213 13.89 -16.08 -6.76
N PHE A 214 13.26 -16.25 -5.60
CA PHE A 214 11.80 -16.20 -5.42
C PHE A 214 11.28 -14.89 -4.83
N MET A 215 12.11 -13.83 -4.74
CA MET A 215 11.70 -12.55 -4.14
C MET A 215 10.44 -11.96 -4.77
N ALA A 216 10.34 -11.97 -6.11
CA ALA A 216 9.19 -11.39 -6.80
C ALA A 216 7.87 -12.14 -6.54
N PRO A 217 7.77 -13.48 -6.71
CA PRO A 217 6.56 -14.18 -6.31
C PRO A 217 6.27 -14.05 -4.81
N LEU A 218 7.29 -14.02 -3.94
CA LEU A 218 7.11 -13.78 -2.50
C LEU A 218 6.47 -12.42 -2.22
N LEU A 219 6.88 -11.36 -2.94
CA LEU A 219 6.28 -10.03 -2.84
C LEU A 219 4.82 -10.04 -3.30
N LEU A 220 4.49 -10.73 -4.39
CA LEU A 220 3.11 -10.84 -4.87
C LEU A 220 2.21 -11.55 -3.87
N PHE A 221 2.69 -12.66 -3.29
CA PHE A 221 1.97 -13.37 -2.23
C PHE A 221 1.86 -12.54 -0.96
N GLY A 222 2.91 -11.81 -0.57
CA GLY A 222 2.90 -10.93 0.58
C GLY A 222 1.88 -9.80 0.44
N VAL A 223 1.81 -9.16 -0.74
CA VAL A 223 0.80 -8.13 -1.04
C VAL A 223 -0.60 -8.72 -1.04
N ALA A 224 -0.82 -9.88 -1.67
CA ALA A 224 -2.11 -10.56 -1.65
C ALA A 224 -2.55 -10.91 -0.22
N ALA A 225 -1.65 -11.42 0.61
CA ALA A 225 -1.91 -11.72 2.01
C ALA A 225 -2.25 -10.47 2.82
N CYS A 226 -1.55 -9.34 2.59
CA CYS A 226 -1.89 -8.07 3.23
C CYS A 226 -3.29 -7.59 2.84
N LEU A 227 -3.67 -7.71 1.56
CA LEU A 227 -5.02 -7.35 1.09
C LEU A 227 -6.10 -8.24 1.73
N ILE A 228 -5.84 -9.55 1.85
CA ILE A 228 -6.74 -10.50 2.51
C ILE A 228 -6.89 -10.19 4.00
N LEU A 229 -5.80 -9.82 4.67
CA LEU A 229 -5.78 -9.57 6.12
C LEU A 229 -6.29 -8.17 6.49
N SER A 230 -6.25 -7.21 5.56
CA SER A 230 -6.66 -5.82 5.82
C SER A 230 -8.07 -5.66 6.43
N PRO A 231 -9.12 -6.38 5.98
CA PRO A 231 -10.47 -6.22 6.53
C PRO A 231 -10.60 -6.76 7.95
N PHE A 232 -9.86 -7.82 8.28
CA PHE A 232 -9.82 -8.40 9.63
C PHE A 232 -9.16 -7.47 10.65
N LEU A 233 -8.34 -6.53 10.18
CA LEU A 233 -7.65 -5.56 11.04
C LEU A 233 -8.42 -4.25 11.18
N THR A 234 -9.25 -3.86 10.21
CA THR A 234 -9.95 -2.58 10.22
C THR A 234 -11.35 -2.66 10.81
N ASN A 235 -12.10 -3.77 10.69
CA ASN A 235 -13.39 -3.97 11.36
C ASN A 235 -13.89 -5.42 11.23
N LEU A 236 -13.93 -6.18 12.33
CA LEU A 236 -14.54 -7.54 12.34
C LEU A 236 -16.06 -7.54 12.08
N LYS A 237 -16.75 -6.39 12.21
CA LYS A 237 -18.20 -6.25 12.03
C LYS A 237 -18.65 -5.86 10.61
N GLU A 238 -17.75 -5.31 9.79
CA GLU A 238 -18.06 -4.89 8.40
C GLU A 238 -17.57 -5.89 7.36
N ALA A 239 -17.26 -7.13 7.75
CA ALA A 239 -16.89 -8.22 6.84
C ALA A 239 -18.10 -8.69 6.00
N ARG A 240 -18.76 -7.77 5.28
CA ARG A 240 -19.64 -8.08 4.17
C ARG A 240 -18.75 -8.43 2.99
N PHE A 241 -18.53 -9.73 2.82
CA PHE A 241 -17.84 -10.30 1.66
C PHE A 241 -18.71 -10.09 0.41
N ALA A 242 -18.56 -8.94 -0.25
CA ALA A 242 -19.03 -8.80 -1.62
C ALA A 242 -18.07 -9.59 -2.53
N ILE A 243 -18.53 -10.74 -3.03
CA ILE A 243 -17.78 -11.60 -3.97
C ILE A 243 -17.34 -10.83 -5.25
N LEU A 244 -17.93 -9.66 -5.51
CA LEU A 244 -17.65 -8.75 -6.63
C LEU A 244 -16.82 -7.51 -6.25
N ASP A 245 -16.21 -7.44 -5.07
CA ASP A 245 -15.29 -6.36 -4.74
C ASP A 245 -14.06 -6.40 -5.68
N TYR A 246 -13.66 -5.26 -6.24
CA TYR A 246 -12.47 -5.11 -7.09
C TYR A 246 -11.20 -5.63 -6.39
N ARG A 247 -11.19 -5.63 -5.05
CA ARG A 247 -10.13 -6.22 -4.22
C ARG A 247 -9.98 -7.72 -4.44
N MET A 248 -11.07 -8.46 -4.64
CA MET A 248 -11.02 -9.90 -4.91
C MET A 248 -10.34 -10.18 -6.25
N GLY A 249 -10.67 -9.40 -7.28
CA GLY A 249 -10.00 -9.46 -8.58
C GLY A 249 -8.49 -9.22 -8.46
N ALA A 250 -8.10 -8.20 -7.69
CA ALA A 250 -6.68 -7.92 -7.43
C ALA A 250 -5.98 -9.06 -6.67
N ILE A 251 -6.62 -9.64 -5.64
CA ILE A 251 -6.07 -10.78 -4.89
C ILE A 251 -5.83 -11.98 -5.83
N PHE A 252 -6.84 -12.39 -6.61
CA PHE A 252 -6.72 -13.52 -7.53
C PHE A 252 -5.66 -13.26 -8.61
N PHE A 253 -5.58 -12.04 -9.15
CA PHE A 253 -4.56 -11.65 -10.09
C PHE A 253 -3.15 -11.78 -9.49
N MET A 254 -2.93 -11.27 -8.27
CA MET A 254 -1.61 -11.33 -7.61
C MET A 254 -1.21 -12.75 -7.25
N LEU A 255 -2.16 -13.58 -6.78
CA LEU A 255 -1.92 -15.00 -6.49
C LEU A 255 -1.60 -15.79 -7.76
N SER A 256 -2.38 -15.61 -8.83
CA SER A 256 -2.16 -16.31 -10.10
C SER A 256 -0.84 -15.90 -10.76
N LEU A 257 -0.52 -14.60 -10.78
CA LEU A 257 0.77 -14.10 -11.27
C LEU A 257 1.93 -14.62 -10.41
N GLY A 258 1.77 -14.65 -9.08
CA GLY A 258 2.77 -15.21 -8.17
C GLY A 258 3.05 -16.69 -8.45
N LEU A 259 1.99 -17.50 -8.62
CA LEU A 259 2.12 -18.92 -8.99
C LEU A 259 2.77 -19.11 -10.35
N PHE A 260 2.39 -18.30 -11.35
CA PHE A 260 2.98 -18.32 -12.68
C PHE A 260 4.49 -18.00 -12.64
N LEU A 261 4.89 -16.96 -11.88
CA LEU A 261 6.29 -16.64 -11.68
C LEU A 261 7.04 -17.74 -10.93
N CYS A 262 6.46 -18.33 -9.89
CA CYS A 262 7.04 -19.50 -9.20
C CYS A 262 7.27 -20.67 -10.16
N PHE A 263 6.32 -20.95 -11.05
CA PHE A 263 6.46 -21.99 -12.06
C PHE A 263 7.62 -21.70 -13.02
N ILE A 264 7.72 -20.47 -13.54
CA ILE A 264 8.83 -20.05 -14.40
C ILE A 264 10.17 -20.15 -13.65
N GLN A 265 10.25 -19.62 -12.44
CA GLN A 265 11.48 -19.62 -11.64
C GLN A 265 11.92 -21.04 -11.30
N ASN A 266 11.00 -21.95 -11.01
CA ASN A 266 11.30 -23.38 -10.81
C ASN A 266 11.83 -24.05 -12.07
N ARG A 267 11.32 -23.70 -13.26
CA ARG A 267 11.84 -24.25 -14.52
C ARG A 267 13.26 -23.78 -14.82
N LYS A 268 13.61 -22.53 -14.48
CA LYS A 268 14.96 -21.98 -14.68
C LYS A 268 16.04 -22.65 -13.82
N LEU A 269 15.67 -23.33 -12.74
CA LEU A 269 16.64 -24.05 -11.91
C LEU A 269 17.05 -25.39 -12.51
N ARG A 270 16.34 -25.88 -13.53
CA ARG A 270 16.62 -27.18 -14.13
C ARG A 270 17.83 -27.09 -15.05
N PHE A 271 18.70 -28.09 -14.92
CA PHE A 271 19.84 -28.24 -15.81
C PHE A 271 19.38 -28.83 -17.15
N ARG A 272 20.11 -28.47 -18.21
CA ARG A 272 19.99 -29.05 -19.53
C ARG A 272 21.07 -30.12 -19.70
N GLU A 273 20.65 -31.33 -20.06
CA GLU A 273 21.54 -32.41 -20.45
C GLU A 273 22.07 -32.16 -21.86
N VAL A 274 23.39 -32.34 -22.03
CA VAL A 274 24.06 -32.24 -23.33
C VAL A 274 24.97 -33.46 -23.49
N PRO A 275 24.61 -34.41 -24.39
CA PRO A 275 25.49 -35.54 -24.68
C PRO A 275 26.77 -35.05 -25.35
N THR A 276 27.90 -35.65 -25.02
CA THR A 276 29.20 -35.30 -25.59
C THR A 276 30.13 -36.51 -25.66
N THR A 277 31.05 -36.51 -26.64
CA THR A 277 32.11 -37.52 -26.74
C THR A 277 33.44 -37.05 -26.15
N LEU A 278 33.53 -35.80 -25.70
CA LEU A 278 34.76 -35.21 -25.17
C LEU A 278 35.03 -35.67 -23.73
N ASN A 279 36.31 -35.63 -23.34
CA ASN A 279 36.70 -35.85 -21.95
C ASN A 279 36.49 -34.56 -21.11
N ASP A 280 36.43 -34.70 -19.78
CA ASP A 280 36.15 -33.59 -18.85
C ASP A 280 37.13 -32.42 -19.02
N ASP A 281 38.41 -32.70 -19.28
CA ASP A 281 39.45 -31.70 -19.53
C ASP A 281 39.21 -30.87 -20.81
N GLU A 282 38.70 -31.52 -21.87
CA GLU A 282 38.43 -30.85 -23.15
C GLU A 282 37.20 -29.94 -23.04
N ILE A 283 36.20 -30.38 -22.28
CA ILE A 283 35.01 -29.60 -21.93
C ILE A 283 35.42 -28.40 -21.06
N PHE A 284 36.28 -28.61 -20.05
CA PHE A 284 36.82 -27.54 -19.21
C PHE A 284 37.54 -26.48 -20.05
N GLU A 285 38.44 -26.89 -20.94
CA GLU A 285 39.14 -25.95 -21.81
C GLU A 285 38.19 -25.25 -22.79
N ALA A 286 37.12 -25.92 -23.24
CA ALA A 286 36.11 -25.29 -24.12
C ALA A 286 35.36 -24.20 -23.35
N PHE A 287 34.92 -24.52 -22.13
CA PHE A 287 34.27 -23.59 -21.21
C PHE A 287 35.18 -22.39 -20.91
N LYS A 288 36.45 -22.64 -20.56
CA LYS A 288 37.45 -21.61 -20.28
C LYS A 288 37.71 -20.70 -21.48
N SER A 289 37.78 -21.25 -22.69
CA SER A 289 37.93 -20.45 -23.91
C SER A 289 36.76 -19.49 -24.13
N VAL A 290 35.53 -19.94 -23.87
CA VAL A 290 34.31 -19.11 -23.94
C VAL A 290 34.33 -18.07 -22.84
N GLY A 291 34.71 -18.45 -21.62
CA GLY A 291 34.83 -17.56 -20.47
C GLY A 291 35.81 -16.44 -20.74
N MET A 292 37.01 -16.74 -21.23
CA MET A 292 38.03 -15.74 -21.58
C MET A 292 37.53 -14.79 -22.68
N LYS A 293 36.92 -15.32 -23.75
CA LYS A 293 36.37 -14.52 -24.85
C LYS A 293 35.29 -13.55 -24.40
N ASN A 294 34.44 -13.98 -23.45
CA ASN A 294 33.32 -13.19 -22.94
C ASN A 294 33.62 -12.48 -21.61
N ARG A 295 34.87 -12.53 -21.14
CA ARG A 295 35.33 -11.94 -19.86
C ARG A 295 34.50 -12.42 -18.67
N TRP A 296 34.24 -13.72 -18.59
CA TRP A 296 33.69 -14.36 -17.40
C TRP A 296 34.80 -14.63 -16.40
N THR A 297 34.43 -14.74 -15.13
CA THR A 297 35.31 -15.06 -14.01
C THR A 297 34.93 -16.43 -13.47
N LEU A 298 35.94 -17.22 -13.11
CA LEU A 298 35.76 -18.58 -12.65
C LEU A 298 35.72 -18.58 -11.12
N ASP A 299 34.60 -19.01 -10.55
CA ASP A 299 34.38 -19.06 -9.10
C ASP A 299 34.88 -20.38 -8.51
N HIS A 300 34.60 -21.48 -9.22
CA HIS A 300 34.98 -22.80 -8.79
C HIS A 300 35.36 -23.67 -10.00
N ALA A 301 36.47 -24.39 -9.88
CA ALA A 301 36.89 -25.42 -10.81
C ALA A 301 37.26 -26.68 -10.04
N GLY A 302 36.28 -27.57 -9.91
CA GLY A 302 36.45 -28.90 -9.34
C GLY A 302 36.55 -29.96 -10.45
N MET A 303 36.82 -31.21 -10.03
CA MET A 303 36.82 -32.35 -10.95
C MET A 303 35.41 -32.75 -11.39
N ASP A 304 34.39 -32.38 -10.62
CA ASP A 304 32.99 -32.78 -10.79
C ASP A 304 32.10 -31.63 -11.28
N CYS A 305 32.47 -30.37 -11.01
CA CYS A 305 31.70 -29.21 -11.42
C CYS A 305 32.54 -27.93 -11.63
N LEU A 306 32.00 -27.05 -12.47
CA LEU A 306 32.52 -25.71 -12.72
C LEU A 306 31.44 -24.67 -12.44
N VAL A 307 31.85 -23.55 -11.87
CA VAL A 307 30.98 -22.39 -11.64
C VAL A 307 31.70 -21.12 -12.09
N ALA A 308 31.00 -20.29 -12.85
CA ALA A 308 31.51 -19.00 -13.31
C ALA A 308 30.43 -17.92 -13.22
N HIS A 309 30.86 -16.66 -13.07
CA HIS A 309 29.96 -15.52 -13.18
C HIS A 309 30.29 -14.63 -14.39
N THR A 310 29.25 -14.03 -14.96
CA THR A 310 29.42 -13.01 -16.00
C THR A 310 29.77 -11.68 -15.34
N ASN A 311 30.66 -10.92 -15.97
CA ASN A 311 31.02 -9.59 -15.46
C ASN A 311 29.90 -8.59 -15.74
N ARG A 312 29.68 -7.70 -14.77
CA ARG A 312 28.70 -6.61 -14.87
C ARG A 312 29.07 -5.64 -15.97
N THR A 313 28.09 -5.29 -16.79
CA THR A 313 28.21 -4.16 -17.71
C THR A 313 27.29 -3.04 -17.22
N PHE A 314 27.85 -1.84 -17.01
CA PHE A 314 27.20 -0.65 -16.43
C PHE A 314 25.83 -0.29 -17.05
N TRP A 315 25.61 -0.67 -18.32
CA TRP A 315 24.39 -0.34 -19.08
C TRP A 315 23.33 -1.44 -19.09
N THR A 316 23.45 -2.47 -18.25
CA THR A 316 22.60 -3.65 -18.37
C THR A 316 21.72 -3.86 -17.13
N PRO A 317 20.41 -4.13 -17.31
CA PRO A 317 19.47 -4.26 -16.20
C PRO A 317 19.58 -5.60 -15.45
N THR A 318 20.61 -6.41 -15.72
CA THR A 318 20.90 -7.66 -15.01
C THR A 318 22.12 -7.46 -14.10
N TRP A 319 22.04 -8.00 -12.88
CA TRP A 319 23.13 -7.88 -11.90
C TRP A 319 24.31 -8.84 -12.15
N GLY A 320 24.27 -9.58 -13.27
CA GLY A 320 25.15 -10.69 -13.61
C GLY A 320 24.37 -11.99 -13.79
N GLU A 321 25.03 -12.98 -14.37
CA GLU A 321 24.54 -14.35 -14.48
C GLU A 321 25.58 -15.32 -13.93
N GLN A 322 25.13 -16.37 -13.25
CA GLN A 322 25.96 -17.50 -12.85
C GLN A 322 25.73 -18.66 -13.80
N ILE A 323 26.81 -19.34 -14.17
CA ILE A 323 26.83 -20.46 -15.10
C ILE A 323 27.39 -21.66 -14.35
N PHE A 324 26.64 -22.75 -14.38
CA PHE A 324 26.94 -23.99 -13.69
C PHE A 324 27.13 -25.09 -14.72
N LEU A 325 28.22 -25.83 -14.60
CA LEU A 325 28.51 -27.03 -15.39
C LEU A 325 28.82 -28.18 -14.44
N VAL A 326 28.18 -29.33 -14.66
CA VAL A 326 28.42 -30.56 -13.89
C VAL A 326 28.77 -31.67 -14.87
N PHE A 327 29.88 -32.34 -14.61
CA PHE A 327 30.38 -33.44 -15.44
C PHE A 327 29.64 -34.74 -15.13
N ASP A 328 29.40 -35.54 -16.16
CA ASP A 328 28.82 -36.88 -16.09
C ASP A 328 29.41 -37.74 -17.23
N GLN A 329 29.44 -39.05 -17.10
CA GLN A 329 30.15 -39.88 -18.08
C GLN A 329 29.44 -39.83 -19.45
N GLY A 330 30.11 -39.25 -20.45
CA GLY A 330 29.60 -39.11 -21.83
C GLY A 330 28.53 -38.01 -22.01
N ARG A 331 28.36 -37.12 -21.03
CA ARG A 331 27.41 -35.99 -21.10
C ARG A 331 27.76 -34.94 -20.05
N PHE A 332 27.30 -33.71 -20.22
CA PHE A 332 27.40 -32.72 -19.16
C PHE A 332 26.06 -32.04 -18.93
N TRP A 333 25.88 -31.54 -17.72
CA TRP A 333 24.71 -30.78 -17.31
C TRP A 333 25.09 -29.31 -17.23
N ILE A 334 24.36 -28.46 -17.95
CA ILE A 334 24.59 -27.02 -17.93
C ILE A 334 23.34 -26.27 -17.48
N ASN A 335 23.54 -25.24 -16.66
CA ASN A 335 22.51 -24.25 -16.36
C ASN A 335 23.12 -22.84 -16.30
N SER A 336 22.31 -21.83 -16.59
CA SER A 336 22.65 -20.44 -16.31
C SER A 336 21.45 -19.75 -15.68
N VAL A 337 21.69 -19.11 -14.53
CA VAL A 337 20.68 -18.34 -13.78
C VAL A 337 21.19 -16.93 -13.53
N ASN A 338 20.29 -16.01 -13.18
CA ASN A 338 20.70 -14.71 -12.70
C ASN A 338 21.56 -14.89 -11.45
N ASP A 339 22.54 -14.02 -11.26
CA ASP A 339 23.45 -14.11 -10.13
C ASP A 339 22.68 -14.17 -8.80
N LEU A 340 22.85 -15.28 -8.09
CA LEU A 340 22.14 -15.58 -6.84
C LEU A 340 22.80 -14.91 -5.63
N THR A 341 24.04 -14.45 -5.76
CA THR A 341 24.76 -13.68 -4.75
C THR A 341 24.32 -12.21 -4.75
N GLU A 342 23.72 -11.76 -5.84
CA GLU A 342 23.31 -10.39 -6.07
C GLU A 342 21.79 -10.25 -6.19
N ARG A 343 21.28 -9.02 -6.27
CA ARG A 343 19.81 -8.77 -6.21
C ARG A 343 19.04 -9.51 -7.30
N SER A 344 17.81 -9.91 -6.95
CA SER A 344 16.89 -10.61 -7.86
C SER A 344 16.56 -9.78 -9.10
N CYS A 345 17.04 -10.20 -10.28
CA CYS A 345 16.52 -9.69 -11.55
C CYS A 345 15.36 -10.57 -12.03
N LEU A 346 14.22 -9.92 -12.32
CA LEU A 346 13.03 -10.58 -12.84
C LEU A 346 13.23 -11.14 -14.25
N PHE A 347 14.07 -10.48 -15.05
CA PHE A 347 14.27 -10.78 -16.46
C PHE A 347 15.76 -10.94 -16.74
N SER A 348 16.16 -12.11 -17.27
CA SER A 348 17.50 -12.35 -17.78
C SER A 348 17.67 -11.92 -19.25
N PHE A 349 16.62 -11.33 -19.85
CA PHE A 349 16.57 -10.87 -21.26
C PHE A 349 17.24 -11.84 -22.27
N GLY A 350 17.09 -13.15 -22.08
CA GLY A 350 17.66 -14.18 -22.94
C GLY A 350 19.16 -14.44 -22.79
N ARG A 351 19.86 -13.75 -21.87
CA ARG A 351 21.29 -13.92 -21.62
C ARG A 351 21.65 -15.29 -21.09
N THR A 352 20.85 -15.82 -20.18
CA THR A 352 21.04 -17.17 -19.63
C THR A 352 21.04 -18.23 -20.74
N GLU A 353 20.08 -18.16 -21.67
CA GLU A 353 20.04 -19.07 -22.83
C GLU A 353 21.22 -18.83 -23.78
N ARG A 354 21.62 -17.57 -24.01
CA ARG A 354 22.79 -17.23 -24.83
C ARG A 354 24.08 -17.80 -24.23
N ASN A 355 24.31 -17.66 -22.94
CA ASN A 355 25.50 -18.16 -22.25
C ASN A 355 25.59 -19.68 -22.37
N MET A 356 24.47 -20.38 -22.14
CA MET A 356 24.42 -21.84 -22.33
C MET A 356 24.73 -22.23 -23.78
N LYS A 357 24.13 -21.54 -24.77
CA LYS A 357 24.39 -21.81 -26.19
C LYS A 357 25.87 -21.63 -26.57
N LEU A 358 26.53 -20.57 -26.08
CA LEU A 358 27.95 -20.34 -26.36
C LEU A 358 28.83 -21.49 -25.86
N VAL A 359 28.56 -22.02 -24.68
CA VAL A 359 29.30 -23.17 -24.14
C VAL A 359 29.00 -24.44 -24.95
N ILE A 360 27.72 -24.69 -25.25
CA ILE A 360 27.31 -25.87 -26.04
C ILE A 360 27.93 -25.84 -27.44
N GLU A 361 27.94 -24.68 -28.10
CA GLU A 361 28.57 -24.50 -29.42
C GLU A 361 30.08 -24.69 -29.36
N ALA A 362 30.75 -24.19 -28.31
CA ALA A 362 32.19 -24.39 -28.15
C ALA A 362 32.57 -25.86 -27.96
N VAL A 363 31.79 -26.61 -27.17
CA VAL A 363 31.98 -28.06 -27.00
C VAL A 363 31.76 -28.80 -28.33
N ARG A 364 30.65 -28.53 -29.02
CA ARG A 364 30.34 -29.16 -30.32
C ARG A 364 31.35 -28.86 -31.41
N ASN A 365 31.86 -27.63 -31.46
CA ASN A 365 32.91 -27.25 -32.41
C ASN A 365 34.19 -28.04 -32.15
N ARG A 366 34.48 -28.35 -30.89
CA ARG A 366 35.67 -29.13 -30.49
C ARG A 366 35.52 -30.60 -30.83
N GLU A 367 34.32 -31.17 -30.74
CA GLU A 367 34.01 -32.53 -31.21
C GLU A 367 34.23 -32.72 -32.72
N GLN A 368 34.02 -31.66 -33.50
CA GLN A 368 34.18 -31.70 -34.96
C GLN A 368 35.64 -31.56 -35.41
N ILE A 369 36.54 -31.11 -34.54
CA ILE A 369 37.96 -31.01 -34.82
C ILE A 369 38.57 -32.36 -34.45
N PRO A 370 39.01 -33.20 -35.42
CA PRO A 370 39.66 -34.46 -35.08
C PRO A 370 40.89 -34.15 -34.23
N THR A 371 40.98 -34.75 -33.05
CA THR A 371 42.21 -34.78 -32.27
C THR A 371 43.28 -35.45 -33.13
N GLU A 372 44.18 -34.67 -33.72
CA GLU A 372 45.39 -35.18 -34.35
C GLU A 372 46.15 -35.98 -33.30
N VAL A 373 46.25 -37.28 -33.54
CA VAL A 373 47.05 -38.20 -32.73
C VAL A 373 48.52 -37.78 -32.88
N PRO A 374 49.22 -37.43 -31.79
CA PRO A 374 50.66 -37.20 -31.89
C PRO A 374 51.33 -38.55 -32.22
N SER A 375 52.18 -38.51 -33.25
CA SER A 375 52.90 -39.66 -33.82
C SER A 375 54.07 -40.11 -32.98
#